data_AF-A0A2X3EMP9-F1
#
_entry.id   AF-A0A2X3EMP9-F1
#
_cell.length_a   1.000
_cell.length_b   1.000
_cell.length_c   1.000
_cell.angle_alpha   90.00
_cell.angle_beta   90.00
_cell.angle_gamma   90.00
#
_symmetry.space_group_name_H-M   'P 1'
#
loop_
_entity.id
_entity.type
_entity.pdbx_description
1 polymer ?
#
loop_
_entity_poly.entity_id
_entity_poly.type
_entity_poly.pdbx_seq_one_letter_code
_entity_poly.pdbx_strand_id
1 'polypeptide(L)'
;MTAKITTSYPEVHSLEESLAILDKYKDQMTSKQYRQNRSIIANHAIENMYANEQDIINLLQVDKGEKTPNEIITEYKREWGVL
;
A
#
# COMPACT_ATOMS: atom_id res chain seq x y z
N MET A 1 -1.36 25.98 -20.36
CA MET A 1 -1.31 25.95 -18.88
C MET A 1 -1.36 24.49 -18.47
N THR A 2 -0.21 23.85 -18.28
CA THR A 2 -0.12 22.46 -17.80
C THR A 2 -0.26 22.50 -16.28
N ALA A 3 -1.31 21.88 -15.74
CA ALA A 3 -1.48 21.74 -14.31
C ALA A 3 -0.26 21.00 -13.74
N LYS A 4 0.43 21.61 -12.77
CA LYS A 4 1.34 20.87 -11.89
C LYS A 4 0.45 19.89 -11.12
N ILE A 5 0.45 18.62 -11.51
CA ILE A 5 -0.13 17.56 -10.70
C ILE A 5 0.78 17.43 -9.48
N THR A 6 0.43 18.09 -8.39
CA THR A 6 1.02 17.83 -7.08
C THR A 6 0.31 16.63 -6.49
N THR A 7 0.51 15.44 -7.05
CA THR A 7 0.23 14.20 -6.32
C THR A 7 1.35 14.05 -5.30
N SER A 8 1.23 14.71 -4.16
CA SER A 8 2.05 14.34 -3.00
C SER A 8 1.58 12.95 -2.59
N TYR A 9 2.38 11.93 -2.92
CA TYR A 9 2.18 10.61 -2.35
C TYR A 9 2.14 10.79 -0.82
N PRO A 10 1.12 10.28 -0.11
CA PRO A 10 1.06 10.48 1.32
C PRO A 10 2.27 9.77 1.95
N GLU A 11 3.21 10.57 2.44
CA GLU A 11 4.43 10.05 3.02
C GLU A 11 4.13 9.47 4.40
N VAL A 12 4.61 8.24 4.64
CA VAL A 12 4.68 7.61 5.95
C VAL A 12 6.15 7.45 6.28
N HIS A 13 6.54 7.67 7.54
CA HIS A 13 7.96 7.83 7.90
C HIS A 13 8.45 6.79 8.90
N SER A 14 7.58 5.83 9.28
CA SER A 14 7.94 4.79 10.23
C SER A 14 7.15 3.50 10.02
N LEU A 15 7.71 2.41 10.55
CA LEU A 15 7.00 1.13 10.65
C LEU A 15 5.75 1.26 11.54
N GLU A 16 5.83 2.02 12.63
CA GLU A 16 4.72 2.20 13.57
C GLU A 16 3.50 2.81 12.88
N GLU A 17 3.69 3.87 12.11
CA GLU A 17 2.61 4.51 11.35
C GLU A 17 2.03 3.55 10.30
N SER A 18 2.88 2.80 9.59
CA SER A 18 2.43 1.79 8.61
C SER A 18 1.57 0.71 9.28
N LEU A 19 1.98 0.22 10.46
CA LEU A 19 1.23 -0.78 11.20
C LEU A 19 -0.06 -0.23 11.81
N ALA A 20 -0.07 1.03 12.25
CA ALA A 20 -1.28 1.70 12.71
C ALA A 20 -2.34 1.81 11.60
N ILE A 21 -1.90 2.01 10.35
CA ILE A 21 -2.81 1.97 9.20
C ILE A 21 -3.33 0.55 8.96
N LEU A 22 -2.47 -0.48 8.99
CA LEU A 22 -2.92 -1.88 8.84
C LEU A 22 -3.98 -2.25 9.89
N ASP A 23 -3.82 -1.78 11.12
CA ASP A 23 -4.75 -2.03 12.22
C ASP A 23 -6.17 -1.51 11.96
N LYS A 24 -6.34 -0.43 11.18
CA LYS A 24 -7.67 0.06 10.76
C LYS A 24 -8.46 -0.97 9.97
N TYR A 25 -7.78 -1.90 9.29
CA TYR A 25 -8.38 -2.91 8.41
C TYR A 25 -8.44 -4.30 9.04
N LYS A 26 -7.97 -4.46 10.29
CA LYS A 26 -7.79 -5.76 10.95
C LYS A 26 -9.05 -6.62 10.97
N ASP A 27 -10.22 -6.00 11.13
CA ASP A 27 -11.51 -6.70 11.17
C ASP A 27 -11.97 -7.22 9.80
N GLN A 28 -11.30 -6.83 8.72
CA GLN A 28 -11.61 -7.26 7.34
C GLN A 28 -10.77 -8.47 6.89
N MET A 29 -9.95 -9.05 7.77
CA MET A 29 -9.02 -10.11 7.45
C MET A 29 -8.93 -11.17 8.55
N THR A 30 -8.55 -12.38 8.16
CA THR A 30 -8.27 -13.43 9.14
C THR A 30 -6.99 -13.10 9.94
N SER A 31 -6.84 -13.68 11.13
CA SER A 31 -5.62 -13.51 11.92
C SER A 31 -4.35 -13.96 11.19
N LYS A 32 -4.47 -14.94 10.27
CA LYS A 32 -3.37 -15.40 9.43
C LYS A 32 -2.95 -14.34 8.41
N GLN A 33 -3.92 -13.78 7.69
CA GLN A 33 -3.69 -12.70 6.73
C GLN A 33 -3.09 -11.46 7.41
N TYR A 34 -3.62 -11.08 8.58
CA TYR A 34 -3.04 -9.97 9.35
C TYR A 34 -1.57 -10.21 9.70
N ARG A 35 -1.22 -11.40 10.21
CA ARG A 35 0.18 -11.73 10.54
C ARG A 35 1.08 -11.73 9.30
N GLN A 36 0.59 -12.24 8.18
CA GLN A 36 1.30 -12.24 6.92
C GLN A 36 1.56 -10.81 6.41
N ASN A 37 0.52 -9.97 6.32
CA ASN A 37 0.62 -8.58 5.85
C ASN A 37 1.49 -7.74 6.80
N ARG A 38 1.37 -7.93 8.12
CA ARG A 38 2.28 -7.32 9.10
C ARG A 38 3.74 -7.68 8.84
N SER A 39 4.04 -8.96 8.53
CA SER A 39 5.39 -9.41 8.22
C SER A 39 5.92 -8.78 6.93
N ILE A 40 5.08 -8.64 5.90
CA ILE A 40 5.44 -7.99 4.64
C ILE A 40 5.82 -6.54 4.89
N ILE A 41 4.98 -5.77 5.60
CA ILE A 41 5.23 -4.36 5.91
C ILE A 41 6.52 -4.21 6.75
N ALA A 42 6.71 -5.06 7.75
CA ALA A 42 7.91 -5.02 8.59
C ALA A 42 9.21 -5.30 7.81
N ASN A 43 9.17 -6.24 6.85
CA ASN A 43 10.34 -6.55 6.02
C ASN A 43 10.74 -5.37 5.12
N HIS A 44 9.77 -4.65 4.53
CA HIS A 44 10.04 -3.46 3.72
C HIS A 44 10.61 -2.31 4.57
N ALA A 45 10.14 -2.16 5.80
CA ALA A 45 10.64 -1.11 6.70
C ALA A 45 12.14 -1.29 7.06
N ILE A 46 12.71 -2.50 6.96
CA ILE A 46 14.16 -2.72 7.10
C ILE A 46 14.94 -1.93 6.03
N GLU A 47 14.35 -1.74 4.87
CA GLU A 47 14.92 -1.00 3.73
C GLU A 47 14.50 0.48 3.72
N ASN A 48 13.98 1.01 4.85
CA ASN A 48 13.40 2.36 4.97
C ASN A 48 12.22 2.61 4.00
N MET A 49 11.50 1.56 3.63
CA MET A 49 10.27 1.66 2.83
C MET A 49 9.06 1.52 3.75
N TYR A 50 8.29 2.61 3.88
CA TYR A 50 7.12 2.66 4.75
C TYR A 50 5.84 2.70 3.93
N ALA A 51 4.88 1.86 4.30
CA ALA A 51 3.65 1.69 3.53
C ALA A 51 2.60 2.69 3.99
N ASN A 52 2.11 3.51 3.05
CA ASN A 52 0.99 4.40 3.32
C ASN A 52 -0.35 3.68 3.18
N GLU A 53 -1.45 4.42 3.30
CA GLU A 53 -2.79 3.85 3.26
C GLU A 53 -3.13 3.22 1.91
N GLN A 54 -2.68 3.81 0.80
CA GLN A 54 -2.92 3.22 -0.52
C GLN A 54 -2.08 1.96 -0.73
N ASP A 55 -0.83 1.94 -0.29
CA ASP A 55 0.02 0.73 -0.32
C ASP A 55 -0.64 -0.42 0.44
N ILE A 56 -1.19 -0.14 1.62
CA ILE A 56 -1.85 -1.13 2.46
C ILE A 56 -3.15 -1.61 1.80
N ILE A 57 -3.99 -0.72 1.26
CA ILE A 57 -5.19 -1.11 0.53
C ILE A 57 -4.84 -2.03 -0.65
N ASN A 58 -3.82 -1.67 -1.44
CA ASN A 58 -3.36 -2.47 -2.57
C ASN A 58 -2.85 -3.85 -2.13
N LEU A 59 -2.07 -3.91 -1.05
CA LEU A 59 -1.61 -5.17 -0.46
C LEU A 59 -2.80 -6.07 -0.07
N LEU A 60 -3.83 -5.50 0.57
CA LEU A 60 -5.01 -6.26 0.99
C LEU A 60 -5.86 -6.73 -0.21
N GLN A 61 -6.00 -5.93 -1.26
CA GLN A 61 -6.69 -6.33 -2.48
C GLN A 61 -5.99 -7.51 -3.17
N VAL A 62 -4.65 -7.51 -3.17
CA VAL A 62 -3.87 -8.64 -3.69
C VAL A 62 -4.02 -9.88 -2.82
N ASP A 63 -3.93 -9.75 -1.49
CA ASP A 63 -4.08 -10.89 -0.56
C ASP A 63 -5.49 -11.52 -0.62
N LYS A 64 -6.52 -10.73 -0.92
CA LYS A 64 -7.90 -11.21 -1.13
C LYS A 64 -8.17 -11.73 -2.54
N GLY A 65 -7.24 -11.55 -3.49
CA GLY A 65 -7.44 -11.89 -4.90
C GLY A 65 -8.42 -10.97 -5.63
N GLU A 66 -8.69 -9.78 -5.09
CA GLU A 66 -9.57 -8.77 -5.70
C GLU A 66 -8.88 -8.02 -6.84
N LYS A 67 -7.55 -7.86 -6.75
CA LYS A 67 -6.71 -7.31 -7.82
C LYS A 67 -5.41 -8.10 -7.95
N THR A 68 -4.85 -8.08 -9.14
CA THR A 68 -3.48 -8.52 -9.40
C THR A 68 -2.50 -7.34 -9.26
N PRO A 69 -1.21 -7.62 -8.97
CA PRO A 69 -0.18 -6.58 -9.00
C PRO A 69 -0.09 -5.84 -10.34
N ASN A 70 -0.32 -6.55 -11.46
CA ASN A 70 -0.28 -5.95 -12.79
C ASN A 70 -1.39 -4.92 -13.01
N GLU A 71 -2.61 -5.18 -12.53
CA GLU A 71 -3.70 -4.21 -12.61
C GLU A 71 -3.37 -2.94 -11.84
N ILE A 72 -2.83 -3.07 -10.62
CA ILE A 72 -2.38 -1.94 -9.80
C ILE A 72 -1.27 -1.16 -10.50
N ILE A 73 -0.26 -1.83 -11.07
CA ILE A 73 0.81 -1.19 -11.83
C ILE A 73 0.26 -0.45 -13.06
N THR A 74 -0.70 -1.05 -13.77
CA THR A 74 -1.36 -0.41 -14.93
C THR A 74 -2.14 0.84 -14.51
N GLU A 75 -2.82 0.83 -13.37
CA GLU A 75 -3.52 2.00 -12.81
C GLU A 75 -2.52 3.13 -12.53
N TYR A 76 -1.43 2.86 -11.80
CA TYR A 76 -0.40 3.87 -11.53
C TYR A 76 0.24 4.44 -12.79
N LYS A 77 0.53 3.59 -13.79
CA LYS A 77 1.09 4.05 -15.06
C LYS A 77 0.15 5.00 -15.80
N ARG A 78 -1.18 4.78 -15.73
CA ARG A 78 -2.19 5.70 -16.29
C ARG A 78 -2.21 7.02 -15.53
N GLU A 79 -2.21 6.97 -14.20
CA GLU A 79 -2.20 8.18 -13.34
C GLU A 79 -0.97 9.05 -13.58
N TRP A 80 0.19 8.44 -13.81
CA TRP A 80 1.45 9.16 -14.08
C TRP A 80 1.64 9.54 -15.56
N GLY A 81 0.72 9.14 -16.44
CA GLY A 81 0.81 9.45 -17.88
C GLY A 81 1.97 8.76 -18.60
N VAL A 82 2.39 7.58 -18.12
CA VAL A 82 3.50 6.78 -18.69
C VAL A 82 2.99 5.54 -19.45
N LEU A 83 1.71 5.55 -19.84
CA LEU A 83 0.99 4.49 -20.56
C LEU A 83 0.41 5.03 -21.86
#